data_AF-A0A950IZH1-F1
#
_entry.id   AF-A0A950IZH1-F1
#
_cell.length_a   1.000
_cell.length_b   1.000
_cell.length_c   1.000
_cell.angle_alpha   90.00
_cell.angle_beta   90.00
_cell.angle_gamma   90.00
#
_symmetry.space_group_name_H-M   'P 1'
#
loop_
_entity.id
_entity.type
_entity.pdbx_description
1 polymer ?
#
loop_
_entity_poly.entity_id
_entity_poly.type
_entity_poly.pdbx_seq_one_letter_code
_entity_poly.pdbx_strand_id
1 'polypeptide(L)'
;RNGGARPIVVSYATSPAAEVFYSKEKLTTSPTGNLLLPGAVFQQVEGVALVKGGKEAVLARKFIDFLRSDAVQKDIPTNMWMYPAVPGIALDPVFQHAEKPAAHTTPDSRQIAAKSAAWVGKWTRIVLKAGQ
;
A
#
# COMPACT_ATOMS: atom_id res chain seq x y z
N ARG A 1 2.68 4.43 -28.08
CA ARG A 1 3.39 5.05 -26.95
C ARG A 1 2.97 6.52 -26.90
N ASN A 2 2.38 7.00 -25.81
CA ASN A 2 1.64 8.28 -25.75
C ASN A 2 2.52 9.54 -25.59
N GLY A 3 3.73 9.57 -26.17
CA GLY A 3 4.54 10.80 -26.28
C GLY A 3 5.18 11.38 -25.00
N GLY A 4 5.05 10.75 -23.84
CA GLY A 4 5.66 11.25 -22.59
C GLY A 4 7.18 11.06 -22.51
N ALA A 5 7.89 12.02 -21.90
CA ALA A 5 9.35 12.00 -21.72
C ALA A 5 9.83 11.05 -20.60
N ARG A 6 8.93 10.59 -19.74
CA ARG A 6 9.20 9.66 -18.63
C ARG A 6 8.14 8.55 -18.60
N PRO A 7 8.51 7.29 -18.33
CA PRO A 7 7.54 6.25 -18.03
C PRO A 7 6.82 6.55 -16.72
N ILE A 8 5.55 6.16 -16.61
CA ILE A 8 4.75 6.25 -15.40
C ILE A 8 4.30 4.84 -15.03
N VAL A 9 4.32 4.52 -13.74
CA VAL A 9 3.88 3.24 -13.19
C VAL A 9 2.94 3.50 -12.01
N VAL A 10 1.98 2.59 -11.81
CA VAL A 10 1.17 2.55 -10.59
C VAL A 10 2.00 1.83 -9.53
N SER A 11 2.34 2.53 -8.44
CA SER A 11 3.17 1.99 -7.36
C SER A 11 2.75 2.59 -6.01
N TYR A 12 3.34 2.09 -4.92
CA TYR A 12 3.11 2.62 -3.58
C TYR A 12 3.92 3.91 -3.35
N ALA A 13 3.39 4.83 -2.54
CA ALA A 13 4.09 6.09 -2.20
C ALA A 13 5.39 5.86 -1.40
N THR A 14 5.56 4.68 -0.82
CA THR A 14 6.74 4.21 -0.10
C THR A 14 7.79 3.57 -1.01
N SER A 15 7.49 3.30 -2.29
CA SER A 15 8.42 2.67 -3.24
C SER A 15 9.76 3.41 -3.39
N PRO A 16 9.82 4.75 -3.40
CA PRO A 16 11.10 5.46 -3.41
C PRO A 16 12.03 5.11 -2.23
N ALA A 17 11.48 4.86 -1.04
CA ALA A 17 12.27 4.40 0.11
C ALA A 17 12.78 2.96 -0.10
N ALA A 18 11.96 2.07 -0.66
CA ALA A 18 12.37 0.70 -0.98
C ALA A 18 13.51 0.66 -2.01
N GLU A 19 13.43 1.51 -3.02
CA GLU A 19 14.44 1.62 -4.08
C GLU A 19 15.80 2.04 -3.51
N VAL A 20 15.81 3.00 -2.60
CA VAL A 20 17.04 3.45 -1.92
C VAL A 20 17.54 2.39 -0.92
N PHE A 21 16.65 1.71 -0.21
CA PHE A 21 17.04 0.71 0.79
C PHE A 21 17.68 -0.53 0.16
N TYR A 22 17.15 -1.01 -0.96
CA TYR A 22 17.65 -2.20 -1.65
C TYR A 22 18.64 -1.92 -2.77
N SER A 23 19.01 -0.66 -3.02
CA SER A 23 19.94 -0.33 -4.09
C SER A 23 21.32 -0.95 -3.82
N LYS A 24 21.85 -1.68 -4.80
CA LYS A 24 23.20 -2.26 -4.73
C LYS A 24 24.27 -1.18 -4.61
N GLU A 25 24.09 -0.09 -5.34
CA GLU A 25 24.85 1.15 -5.18
C GLU A 25 24.19 1.98 -4.08
N LYS A 26 24.96 2.65 -3.22
CA LYS A 26 24.39 3.48 -2.14
C LYS A 26 23.80 4.77 -2.71
N LEU A 27 22.53 4.71 -3.11
CA LEU A 27 21.79 5.88 -3.56
C LEU A 27 21.47 6.79 -2.38
N THR A 28 21.58 8.10 -2.59
CA THR A 28 21.11 9.13 -1.65
C THR A 28 19.76 9.72 -2.08
N THR A 29 19.30 9.40 -3.29
CA THR A 29 18.03 9.85 -3.87
C THR A 29 17.43 8.70 -4.65
N SER A 30 16.11 8.52 -4.54
CA SER A 30 15.39 7.52 -5.34
C SER A 30 15.43 7.88 -6.84
N PRO A 31 15.52 6.89 -7.75
CA PRO A 31 15.41 7.10 -9.19
C PRO A 31 13.97 7.42 -9.64
N THR A 32 12.97 7.24 -8.76
CA THR A 32 11.57 7.55 -9.03
C THR A 32 11.07 8.71 -8.17
N GLY A 33 9.99 9.35 -8.63
CA GLY A 33 9.31 10.40 -7.90
C GLY A 33 7.83 10.07 -7.78
N ASN A 34 7.23 10.42 -6.65
CA ASN A 34 5.80 10.25 -6.44
C ASN A 34 5.02 11.28 -7.25
N LEU A 35 3.88 10.86 -7.81
CA LEU A 35 2.90 11.73 -8.46
C LEU A 35 1.59 11.68 -7.66
N LEU A 36 1.47 12.58 -6.67
CA LEU A 36 0.34 12.62 -5.74
C LEU A 36 -0.81 13.49 -6.27
N LEU A 37 -1.33 13.13 -7.44
CA LEU A 37 -2.35 13.91 -8.14
C LEU A 37 -3.75 13.72 -7.53
N PRO A 38 -4.63 14.75 -7.55
CA PRO A 38 -6.03 14.60 -7.17
C PRO A 38 -6.71 13.47 -7.94
N GLY A 39 -7.38 12.55 -7.23
CA GLY A 39 -8.03 11.38 -7.83
C GLY A 39 -7.11 10.19 -8.14
N ALA A 40 -5.79 10.32 -7.99
CA ALA A 40 -4.83 9.25 -8.28
C ALA A 40 -4.24 8.58 -7.02
N VAL A 41 -4.57 9.09 -5.83
CA VAL A 41 -4.05 8.55 -4.55
C VAL A 41 -5.10 7.65 -3.90
N PHE A 42 -4.82 6.36 -3.82
CA PHE A 42 -5.63 5.37 -3.12
C PHE A 42 -4.93 4.93 -1.82
N GLN A 43 -5.60 5.10 -0.69
CA GLN A 43 -5.12 4.62 0.60
C GLN A 43 -5.55 3.17 0.81
N GLN A 44 -4.58 2.26 0.82
CA GLN A 44 -4.78 0.87 1.21
C GLN A 44 -4.60 0.73 2.71
N VAL A 45 -5.56 0.08 3.37
CA VAL A 45 -5.48 -0.31 4.78
C VAL A 45 -5.54 -1.83 4.83
N GLU A 46 -4.52 -2.45 5.39
CA GLU A 46 -4.50 -3.89 5.61
C GLU A 46 -4.95 -4.20 7.04
N GLY A 47 -5.82 -5.19 7.16
CA GLY A 47 -6.47 -5.54 8.42
C GLY A 47 -6.51 -7.03 8.63
N VAL A 48 -6.62 -7.41 9.89
CA VAL A 48 -6.80 -8.79 10.34
C VAL A 48 -8.07 -8.84 11.19
N ALA A 49 -8.87 -9.90 11.02
CA ALA A 49 -10.12 -10.08 11.76
C ALA A 49 -10.37 -11.56 12.07
N LEU A 50 -11.19 -11.82 13.10
CA LEU A 50 -11.68 -13.16 13.38
C LEU A 50 -12.74 -13.54 12.35
N VAL A 51 -12.67 -14.79 11.87
CA VAL A 51 -13.67 -15.36 10.97
C VAL A 51 -14.83 -15.92 11.79
N LYS A 52 -16.07 -15.58 11.41
CA LYS A 52 -17.29 -16.13 12.04
C LYS A 52 -17.29 -17.65 11.91
N GLY A 53 -17.52 -18.36 13.02
CA GLY A 53 -17.49 -19.82 13.07
C GLY A 53 -16.10 -20.44 13.23
N GLY A 54 -15.05 -19.63 13.38
CA GLY A 54 -13.71 -20.10 13.72
C GLY A 54 -13.68 -20.78 15.09
N LYS A 55 -13.01 -21.93 15.19
CA LYS A 55 -12.96 -22.77 16.40
C LYS A 55 -11.95 -22.24 17.44
N GLU A 56 -10.95 -21.49 16.99
CA GLU A 56 -9.81 -21.07 17.82
C GLU A 56 -9.83 -19.58 18.18
N ALA A 57 -10.96 -19.09 18.70
CA ALA A 57 -11.16 -17.65 18.94
C ALA A 57 -10.14 -17.03 19.92
N VAL A 58 -9.65 -17.82 20.89
CA VAL A 58 -8.62 -17.37 21.85
C VAL A 58 -7.27 -17.20 21.15
N LEU A 59 -6.84 -18.18 20.36
CA LEU A 59 -5.57 -18.11 19.62
C LEU A 59 -5.60 -17.02 18.54
N ALA A 60 -6.73 -16.87 17.83
CA ALA A 60 -6.90 -15.82 16.84
C ALA A 60 -6.72 -14.42 17.43
N ARG A 61 -7.20 -14.20 18.66
CA ARG A 61 -7.03 -12.92 19.36
C ARG A 61 -5.59 -12.67 19.78
N LYS A 62 -4.93 -13.70 20.33
CA LYS A 62 -3.48 -13.64 20.61
C LYS A 62 -2.65 -13.33 19.35
N PHE A 63 -3.06 -13.84 18.19
CA PHE A 63 -2.39 -13.52 16.93
C PHE A 63 -2.59 -12.07 16.51
N ILE A 64 -3.80 -11.51 16.68
CA ILE A 64 -4.03 -10.07 16.46
C ILE A 64 -3.19 -9.23 17.42
N ASP A 65 -3.11 -9.62 18.69
CA ASP A 65 -2.27 -8.93 19.68
C ASP A 65 -0.79 -9.00 19.31
N PHE A 66 -0.32 -10.15 18.81
CA PHE A 66 1.02 -10.32 18.27
C PHE A 66 1.28 -9.38 17.08
N LEU A 67 0.36 -9.29 16.11
CA LEU A 67 0.50 -8.39 14.97
C LEU A 67 0.56 -6.91 15.39
N ARG A 68 -0.06 -6.55 16.52
CA ARG A 68 -0.03 -5.21 17.10
C ARG A 68 1.16 -4.96 18.03
N SER A 69 1.99 -5.96 18.29
CA SER A 69 3.15 -5.82 19.15
C SER A 69 4.19 -4.88 18.54
N ASP A 70 4.98 -4.24 19.39
CA ASP A 70 6.11 -3.40 18.98
C ASP A 70 7.04 -4.10 17.99
N ALA A 71 7.34 -5.39 18.19
CA ALA A 71 8.24 -6.14 17.34
C ALA A 71 7.71 -6.21 15.90
N VAL A 72 6.47 -6.67 15.71
CA VAL A 72 5.86 -6.76 14.38
C VAL A 72 5.71 -5.37 13.77
N GLN A 73 5.25 -4.39 14.55
CA GLN A 73 5.04 -3.04 14.03
C GLN A 73 6.34 -2.33 13.63
N LYS A 74 7.48 -2.63 14.29
CA LYS A 74 8.82 -2.16 13.89
C LYS A 74 9.36 -2.83 12.64
N ASP A 75 8.96 -4.08 12.39
CA ASP A 75 9.43 -4.84 11.22
C ASP A 75 8.64 -4.54 9.94
N ILE A 76 7.36 -4.14 10.05
CA ILE A 76 6.48 -3.84 8.91
C ILE A 76 7.10 -2.82 7.92
N PRO A 77 7.65 -1.67 8.36
CA PRO A 77 8.14 -0.63 7.45
C PRO A 77 9.17 -1.12 6.42
N THR A 78 10.12 -1.95 6.80
CA THR A 78 11.24 -2.35 5.92
C THR A 78 11.09 -3.75 5.33
N ASN A 79 10.09 -4.52 5.78
CA ASN A 79 9.75 -5.81 5.16
C ASN A 79 8.57 -5.70 4.19
N MET A 80 7.58 -4.85 4.49
CA MET A 80 6.35 -4.71 3.72
C MET A 80 6.20 -3.34 3.05
N TRP A 81 7.07 -2.36 3.36
CA TRP A 81 7.00 -1.00 2.83
C TRP A 81 5.68 -0.29 3.14
N MET A 82 5.21 -0.48 4.39
CA MET A 82 3.97 0.08 4.91
C MET A 82 4.22 0.90 6.17
N TYR A 83 3.32 1.85 6.46
CA TYR A 83 3.36 2.55 7.74
C TYR A 83 2.78 1.68 8.86
N PRO A 84 3.36 1.71 10.08
CA PRO A 84 2.81 1.01 11.23
C PRO A 84 1.40 1.50 11.56
N ALA A 85 0.54 0.59 12.00
CA ALA A 85 -0.81 0.92 12.46
C ALA A 85 -0.81 1.42 13.91
N VAL A 86 0.21 1.05 14.69
CA VAL A 86 0.39 1.48 16.08
C VAL A 86 1.22 2.78 16.12
N PRO A 87 0.77 3.82 16.85
CA PRO A 87 1.51 5.07 16.96
C PRO A 87 2.79 4.89 17.78
N GLY A 88 3.77 5.78 17.57
CA GLY A 88 5.02 5.81 18.36
C GLY A 88 6.12 4.85 17.88
N ILE A 89 5.88 4.10 16.80
CA ILE A 89 6.92 3.29 16.15
C ILE A 89 7.84 4.19 15.34
N ALA A 90 9.12 4.19 15.69
CA ALA A 90 10.14 4.88 14.93
C ALA A 90 10.30 4.23 13.54
N LEU A 91 10.36 5.05 12.50
CA LEU A 91 10.63 4.59 11.13
C LEU A 91 12.13 4.60 10.88
N ASP A 92 12.58 3.68 10.02
CA ASP A 92 13.94 3.70 9.49
C ASP A 92 14.21 5.04 8.77
N PRO A 93 15.41 5.65 8.91
CA PRO A 93 15.75 6.90 8.23
C PRO A 93 15.49 6.91 6.72
N VAL A 94 15.52 5.75 6.05
CA VAL A 94 15.21 5.64 4.61
C VAL A 94 13.79 6.12 4.25
N PHE A 95 12.87 6.13 5.22
CA PHE A 95 11.52 6.67 5.02
C PHE A 95 11.50 8.18 4.76
N GLN A 96 12.62 8.90 4.90
CA GLN A 96 12.75 10.27 4.37
C GLN A 96 12.48 10.36 2.86
N HIS A 97 12.65 9.25 2.13
CA HIS A 97 12.34 9.15 0.70
C HIS A 97 10.86 8.80 0.43
N ALA A 98 10.10 8.38 1.44
CA ALA A 98 8.69 8.04 1.31
C ALA A 98 7.81 9.27 1.60
N GLU A 99 7.40 9.99 0.55
CA GLU A 99 6.47 11.10 0.70
C GLU A 99 5.09 10.60 1.16
N LYS A 100 4.64 11.05 2.34
CA LYS A 100 3.30 10.72 2.84
C LYS A 100 2.27 11.65 2.18
N PRO A 101 1.27 11.11 1.45
CA PRO A 101 0.27 11.95 0.82
C PRO A 101 -0.56 12.73 1.84
N ALA A 102 -0.76 14.03 1.60
CA ALA A 102 -1.58 14.90 2.44
C ALA A 102 -3.10 14.62 2.31
N ALA A 103 -3.52 14.05 1.18
CA ALA A 103 -4.90 13.67 0.91
C ALA A 103 -4.94 12.43 0.01
N HIS A 104 -6.08 11.73 0.04
CA HIS A 104 -6.34 10.58 -0.82
C HIS A 104 -7.79 10.61 -1.33
N THR A 105 -8.05 9.95 -2.45
CA THR A 105 -9.38 9.84 -3.07
C THR A 105 -9.82 8.37 -3.06
N THR A 106 -9.92 7.82 -1.86
CA THR A 106 -10.30 6.41 -1.65
C THR A 106 -11.81 6.31 -1.46
N PRO A 107 -12.52 5.50 -2.29
CA PRO A 107 -13.94 5.28 -2.08
C PRO A 107 -14.20 4.65 -0.71
N ASP A 108 -15.28 5.05 -0.05
CA ASP A 108 -15.66 4.44 1.22
C ASP A 108 -16.14 2.99 1.04
N SER A 109 -16.26 2.24 2.13
CA SER A 109 -16.64 0.83 2.09
C SER A 109 -18.02 0.57 1.45
N ARG A 110 -18.98 1.51 1.57
CA ARG A 110 -20.30 1.41 0.94
C ARG A 110 -20.18 1.57 -0.57
N GLN A 111 -19.39 2.54 -1.02
CA GLN A 111 -19.11 2.77 -2.44
C GLN A 111 -18.36 1.58 -3.05
N ILE A 112 -17.34 1.05 -2.36
CA ILE A 112 -16.61 -0.14 -2.80
C ILE A 112 -17.58 -1.31 -2.94
N ALA A 113 -18.37 -1.62 -1.91
CA ALA A 113 -19.30 -2.75 -1.95
C ALA A 113 -20.34 -2.62 -3.08
N ALA A 114 -20.88 -1.41 -3.29
CA ALA A 114 -21.89 -1.17 -4.32
C ALA A 114 -21.33 -1.20 -5.76
N LYS A 115 -20.05 -0.85 -5.96
CA LYS A 115 -19.50 -0.59 -7.31
C LYS A 115 -18.41 -1.56 -7.77
N SER A 116 -17.80 -2.34 -6.88
CA SER A 116 -16.65 -3.20 -7.20
C SER A 116 -16.91 -4.17 -8.35
N ALA A 117 -18.06 -4.84 -8.37
CA ALA A 117 -18.40 -5.77 -9.45
C ALA A 117 -18.43 -5.08 -10.82
N ALA A 118 -19.00 -3.89 -10.90
CA ALA A 118 -19.06 -3.10 -12.13
C ALA A 118 -17.68 -2.59 -12.55
N TRP A 119 -16.87 -2.11 -11.59
CA TRP A 119 -15.51 -1.63 -11.85
C TRP A 119 -14.59 -2.75 -12.35
N VAL A 120 -14.58 -3.90 -11.68
CA VAL A 120 -13.80 -5.07 -12.10
C VAL A 120 -14.28 -5.56 -13.46
N GLY A 121 -15.59 -5.67 -13.69
CA GLY A 121 -16.13 -6.07 -14.99
C GLY A 121 -15.73 -5.13 -16.12
N LYS A 122 -15.72 -3.81 -15.88
CA LYS A 122 -15.23 -2.82 -16.86
C LYS A 122 -13.74 -2.97 -17.11
N TRP A 123 -12.92 -3.09 -16.06
CA TRP A 123 -11.48 -3.26 -16.18
C TRP A 123 -11.12 -4.52 -16.98
N THR A 124 -11.72 -5.66 -16.65
CA THR A 124 -11.49 -6.94 -17.35
C THR A 124 -11.82 -6.84 -18.84
N ARG A 125 -12.93 -6.17 -19.21
CA ARG A 125 -13.26 -5.95 -20.63
C ARG A 125 -12.21 -5.08 -21.33
N ILE A 126 -11.76 -4.00 -20.71
CA ILE A 126 -10.80 -3.08 -21.32
C ILE A 126 -9.42 -3.73 -21.45
N VAL A 127 -8.93 -4.40 -20.40
CA VAL A 127 -7.55 -4.90 -20.39
C VAL A 127 -7.42 -6.26 -21.09
N LEU A 128 -8.39 -7.16 -20.89
CA LEU A 128 -8.29 -8.53 -21.42
C LEU A 128 -9.05 -8.74 -22.73
N LYS A 129 -10.07 -7.92 -23.03
CA LYS A 129 -10.94 -8.12 -24.21
C LYS A 129 -10.85 -7.02 -25.26
N ALA A 130 -10.18 -5.90 -25.02
CA ALA A 130 -10.04 -4.83 -26.02
C ALA A 130 -8.99 -5.13 -27.12
N GLY A 131 -8.37 -6.32 -27.08
CA GLY A 131 -7.47 -6.84 -28.12
C GLY A 131 -8.02 -8.05 -28.88
N GLN A 132 -9.30 -8.40 -28.68
CA GLN A 132 -10.07 -9.32 -29.53
C GLN A 132 -11.08 -8.50 -30.34
#